data_AF-A0A382FME5-F1
#
_entry.id   AF-A0A382FME5-F1
#
_cell.length_a   1.000
_cell.length_b   1.000
_cell.length_c   1.000
_cell.angle_alpha   90.00
_cell.angle_beta   90.00
_cell.angle_gamma   90.00
#
_symmetry.space_group_name_H-M   'P 1'
#
loop_
_entity.id
_entity.type
_entity.pdbx_description
1 polymer ?
#
loop_
_entity_poly.entity_id
_entity_poly.type
_entity_poly.pdbx_seq_one_letter_code
_entity_poly.pdbx_strand_id
1 'polypeptide(L)'
;MKYTLCLLTSLEILAGGDIPLTFFPQFSADYFSNGSIHHFNDKGQASLATIGLGASKKEGLFSITGLFQFTSAHELAYQSTFLNPELNIEMNRGHIESQDTWFESSNLKIAYQTKTFSASFGKY
;
A
#
# COMPACT_ATOMS: atom_id res chain seq x y z
N MET A 1 20.09 -0.23 2.29
CA MET A 1 19.92 -0.46 0.83
C MET A 1 18.51 -1.00 0.62
N LYS A 2 17.69 -0.36 -0.22
CA LYS A 2 16.33 -0.82 -0.54
C LYS A 2 16.42 -1.80 -1.72
N TYR A 3 15.88 -3.01 -1.56
CA TYR A 3 15.70 -3.96 -2.67
C TYR A 3 14.20 -4.07 -2.94
N THR A 4 13.75 -3.45 -4.02
CA THR A 4 12.34 -3.53 -4.44
C THR A 4 12.24 -4.61 -5.51
N LEU A 5 11.72 -5.79 -5.15
CA LEU A 5 11.34 -6.81 -6.12
C LEU A 5 9.92 -6.47 -6.60
N CYS A 6 9.82 -5.84 -7.77
CA CYS A 6 8.53 -5.46 -8.36
C CYS A 6 8.09 -6.55 -9.35
N LEU A 7 7.20 -7.46 -8.93
CA LEU A 7 6.59 -8.45 -9.80
C LEU A 7 5.25 -7.91 -10.32
N LEU A 8 5.28 -7.19 -11.45
CA LEU A 8 4.06 -6.71 -12.12
C LEU A 8 3.44 -7.87 -12.91
N THR A 9 2.58 -8.65 -12.26
CA THR A 9 1.69 -9.59 -12.96
C THR A 9 0.29 -8.99 -12.99
N SER A 10 -0.18 -8.59 -14.16
CA SER A 10 -1.59 -8.25 -14.36
C SER A 10 -2.39 -9.54 -14.35
N LEU A 11 -2.79 -9.99 -13.15
CA LEU A 11 -3.76 -11.07 -13.02
C LEU A 11 -5.15 -10.47 -13.26
N GLU A 12 -5.61 -10.51 -14.51
CA GLU A 12 -7.00 -10.19 -14.82
C GLU A 12 -7.88 -11.33 -14.28
N ILE A 13 -8.57 -11.07 -13.17
CA ILE A 13 -9.60 -11.98 -12.67
C ILE A 13 -10.75 -11.91 -13.68
N LEU A 14 -10.89 -12.95 -14.52
CA LEU A 14 -12.07 -13.14 -15.36
C LEU A 14 -13.30 -13.37 -14.46
N ALA A 15 -13.91 -12.28 -14.01
CA ALA A 15 -15.22 -12.32 -13.40
C ALA A 15 -16.27 -12.40 -14.53
N GLY A 16 -17.09 -13.45 -14.53
CA GLY A 16 -18.09 -13.68 -15.58
C GLY A 16 -19.13 -12.55 -15.63
N GLY A 17 -19.17 -11.85 -16.76
CA GLY A 17 -20.11 -10.76 -17.07
C GLY A 17 -19.40 -9.48 -17.53
N ASP A 18 -20.08 -8.63 -18.30
CA ASP A 18 -19.63 -7.26 -18.62
C ASP A 18 -19.59 -6.41 -17.34
N ILE A 19 -18.56 -6.60 -16.52
CA ILE A 19 -18.33 -5.82 -15.32
C ILE A 19 -17.53 -4.58 -15.74
N PRO A 20 -18.08 -3.37 -15.61
CA PRO A 20 -17.41 -2.13 -16.06
C PRO A 20 -16.30 -1.67 -15.11
N LEU A 21 -15.66 -2.61 -14.39
CA LEU A 21 -14.62 -2.38 -13.41
C LEU A 21 -13.41 -3.26 -13.74
N THR A 22 -12.24 -2.64 -13.78
CA THR A 22 -10.96 -3.36 -13.87
C THR A 22 -10.44 -3.58 -12.47
N PHE A 23 -10.35 -4.85 -12.06
CA PHE A 23 -9.72 -5.26 -10.81
C PHE A 23 -8.23 -5.53 -11.02
N PHE A 24 -7.41 -5.18 -10.04
CA PHE A 24 -5.98 -5.46 -10.07
C PHE A 24 -5.49 -5.82 -8.66
N PRO A 25 -4.79 -6.96 -8.51
CA PRO A 25 -4.23 -7.33 -7.21
C PRO A 25 -2.99 -6.48 -6.91
N GLN A 26 -2.67 -6.33 -5.63
CA GLN A 26 -1.44 -5.68 -5.17
C GLN A 26 -0.74 -6.54 -4.13
N PHE A 27 0.56 -6.71 -4.32
CA PHE A 27 1.43 -7.40 -3.37
C PHE A 27 2.71 -6.60 -3.22
N SER A 28 3.18 -6.39 -2.00
CA SER A 28 4.49 -5.81 -1.74
C SER A 28 5.14 -6.41 -0.51
N ALA A 29 6.47 -6.39 -0.47
CA ALA A 29 7.25 -6.73 0.70
C ALA A 29 8.41 -5.73 0.83
N ASP A 30 8.45 -4.99 1.92
CA ASP A 30 9.46 -3.99 2.23
C ASP A 30 10.26 -4.43 3.45
N TYR A 31 11.57 -4.25 3.39
CA TYR A 31 12.49 -4.60 4.46
C TYR A 31 13.31 -3.39 4.87
N PHE A 32 13.37 -3.13 6.16
CA PHE A 32 14.06 -2.02 6.78
C PHE A 32 15.06 -2.55 7.79
N SER A 33 16.25 -1.97 7.81
CA SER A 33 17.27 -2.26 8.82
C SER A 33 17.73 -0.96 9.44
N ASN A 34 17.93 -0.96 10.75
CA ASN A 34 18.53 0.17 11.48
C ASN A 34 20.08 0.13 11.47
N GLY A 35 20.69 -0.86 10.82
CA GLY A 35 22.12 -0.93 10.64
C GLY A 35 22.63 0.30 9.90
N SER A 36 23.47 1.10 10.57
CA SER A 36 24.13 2.27 9.98
C SER A 36 25.64 2.08 9.95
N ILE A 37 26.35 2.87 9.15
CA ILE A 37 27.83 2.85 9.13
C ILE A 37 28.45 3.14 10.50
N HIS A 38 27.70 3.81 11.39
CA HIS A 38 28.12 4.16 12.74
C HIS A 38 27.58 3.19 13.81
N HIS A 39 26.65 2.30 13.45
CA HIS A 39 26.00 1.35 14.35
C HIS A 39 25.85 -0.01 13.64
N PHE A 40 26.99 -0.61 13.29
CA PHE A 40 27.06 -1.87 12.53
C PHE A 40 26.69 -3.11 13.37
N ASN A 41 26.67 -2.97 14.70
CA ASN A 41 26.29 -4.04 15.63
C ASN A 41 24.78 -4.05 15.94
N ASP A 42 24.05 -3.00 15.60
CA ASP A 42 22.60 -2.96 15.78
C ASP A 42 21.95 -3.73 14.62
N LYS A 43 21.21 -4.79 14.96
CA LYS A 43 20.62 -5.74 14.02
C LYS A 43 19.08 -5.75 14.09
N GLY A 44 18.46 -4.58 14.22
CA GLY A 44 17.01 -4.47 14.09
C GLY A 44 16.61 -4.60 12.62
N GLN A 45 15.69 -5.53 12.33
CA GLN A 45 15.12 -5.69 11.00
C GLN A 45 13.60 -5.60 11.08
N ALA A 46 13.03 -4.52 10.56
CA ALA A 46 11.58 -4.42 10.42
C ALA A 46 11.19 -4.84 8.99
N SER A 47 10.04 -5.50 8.84
CA SER A 47 9.50 -5.80 7.52
C SER A 47 8.02 -5.49 7.44
N LEU A 48 7.57 -5.08 6.25
CA LEU A 48 6.16 -4.91 5.91
C LEU A 48 5.85 -5.86 4.77
N ALA A 49 4.74 -6.57 4.85
CA ALA A 49 4.18 -7.32 3.73
C ALA A 49 2.73 -6.87 3.52
N THR A 50 2.39 -6.51 2.29
CA THR A 50 1.07 -5.99 1.94
C THR A 50 0.42 -6.89 0.91
N ILE A 51 -0.85 -7.21 1.13
CA ILE A 51 -1.76 -7.79 0.15
C ILE A 51 -2.94 -6.85 -0.02
N GLY A 52 -3.37 -6.63 -1.27
CA GLY A 52 -4.47 -5.73 -1.56
C GLY A 52 -5.18 -6.06 -2.84
N LEU A 53 -6.35 -5.43 -2.99
CA LEU A 53 -7.16 -5.48 -4.20
C LEU A 53 -7.61 -4.07 -4.54
N GLY A 54 -7.27 -3.64 -5.74
CA GLY A 54 -7.77 -2.41 -6.30
C GLY A 54 -8.83 -2.65 -7.37
N ALA A 55 -9.67 -1.64 -7.56
CA ALA A 55 -10.66 -1.59 -8.61
C ALA A 55 -10.64 -0.20 -9.24
N SER A 56 -10.77 -0.13 -10.56
CA SER A 56 -10.87 1.13 -11.28
C SER A 56 -11.98 1.12 -12.31
N LYS A 57 -12.60 2.28 -12.51
CA LYS A 57 -13.52 2.57 -13.60
C LYS A 57 -13.12 3.86 -14.27
N LYS A 58 -13.23 3.91 -15.59
CA LYS A 58 -13.10 5.14 -16.36
C LYS A 58 -14.36 5.36 -17.19
N GLU A 59 -14.91 6.55 -17.12
CA GLU A 59 -16.08 6.97 -17.88
C GLU A 59 -15.81 8.38 -18.45
N GLY A 60 -15.62 8.46 -19.76
CA GLY A 60 -15.21 9.70 -20.44
C GLY A 60 -13.94 10.31 -19.83
N LEU A 61 -14.08 11.53 -19.29
CA LEU A 61 -13.00 12.31 -18.69
C LEU A 61 -12.78 12.00 -17.20
N PHE A 62 -13.64 11.20 -16.59
CA PHE A 62 -13.54 10.82 -15.18
C PHE A 62 -12.96 9.42 -15.02
N SER A 63 -12.17 9.24 -13.96
CA SER A 63 -11.75 7.93 -13.47
C SER A 63 -11.91 7.86 -11.96
N ILE A 64 -12.41 6.73 -11.47
CA ILE A 64 -12.50 6.40 -10.05
C ILE A 64 -11.64 5.17 -9.82
N THR A 65 -10.76 5.25 -8.83
CA THR A 65 -9.90 4.14 -8.41
C THR A 65 -10.00 3.97 -6.90
N GLY A 66 -10.34 2.76 -6.47
CA GLY A 66 -10.32 2.35 -5.07
C GLY A 66 -9.25 1.28 -4.84
N LEU A 67 -8.68 1.25 -3.65
CA LEU A 67 -7.69 0.26 -3.24
C LEU A 67 -7.89 -0.09 -1.77
N PHE A 68 -8.03 -1.38 -1.49
CA PHE A 68 -8.05 -1.93 -0.14
C PHE A 68 -6.79 -2.77 0.10
N GLN A 69 -6.14 -2.55 1.24
CA GLN A 69 -4.89 -3.23 1.58
C GLN A 69 -4.90 -3.74 3.02
N PHE A 70 -4.24 -4.87 3.19
CA PHE A 70 -3.88 -5.46 4.48
C PHE A 70 -2.35 -5.53 4.55
N THR A 71 -1.76 -4.88 5.53
CA THR A 71 -0.32 -4.85 5.73
C THR A 71 0.03 -5.51 7.05
N SER A 72 0.80 -6.59 7.01
CA SER A 72 1.46 -7.14 8.19
C SER A 72 2.80 -6.45 8.40
N ALA A 73 3.11 -6.09 9.63
CA ALA A 73 4.38 -5.53 10.04
C ALA A 73 5.05 -6.43 11.08
N HIS A 74 6.34 -6.69 10.89
CA HIS A 74 7.20 -7.44 11.81
C HIS A 74 8.28 -6.52 12.37
N GLU A 75 8.53 -6.60 13.68
CA GLU A 75 9.54 -5.83 14.43
C GLU A 75 9.51 -4.31 14.18
N LEU A 76 8.31 -3.76 13.93
CA LEU A 76 8.11 -2.35 13.66
C LEU A 76 8.01 -1.54 14.97
N ALA A 77 8.98 -0.66 15.22
CA ALA A 77 8.88 0.30 16.30
C ALA A 77 7.79 1.34 16.00
N TYR A 78 6.76 1.47 16.85
CA TYR A 78 5.62 2.36 16.63
C TYR A 78 6.02 3.83 16.47
N GLN A 79 7.09 4.26 17.15
CA GLN A 79 7.67 5.61 17.00
C GLN A 79 8.08 5.92 15.54
N SER A 80 8.46 4.91 14.76
CA SER A 80 8.81 5.06 13.34
C SER A 80 7.59 5.29 12.45
N THR A 81 6.40 4.79 12.82
CA THR A 81 5.15 4.99 12.06
C THR A 81 4.61 6.41 12.19
N PHE A 82 4.79 7.03 13.36
CA PHE A 82 4.42 8.42 13.60
C PHE A 82 5.31 9.41 12.82
N LEU A 83 6.57 9.03 12.58
CA LEU A 83 7.57 9.88 11.92
C LEU A 83 7.63 9.69 10.39
N ASN A 84 7.02 8.64 9.85
CA ASN A 84 6.92 8.40 8.41
C ASN A 84 5.45 8.41 7.94
N PRO A 85 4.91 9.58 7.57
CA PRO A 85 3.51 9.72 7.15
C PRO A 85 3.19 8.96 5.85
N GLU A 86 4.20 8.54 5.08
CA GLU A 86 3.97 7.71 3.88
C GLU A 86 3.51 6.29 4.21
N LEU A 87 3.73 5.81 5.44
CA LEU A 87 3.29 4.48 5.86
C LEU A 87 1.75 4.41 6.03
N ASN A 88 1.07 5.55 6.21
CA ASN A 88 -0.39 5.68 6.19
C ASN A 88 -1.18 4.57 6.90
N ILE A 89 -0.65 4.15 8.06
CA ILE A 89 -1.21 3.10 8.90
C ILE A 89 -2.39 3.71 9.69
N GLU A 90 -3.61 3.50 9.23
CA GLU A 90 -4.78 4.24 9.73
C GLU A 90 -5.55 3.55 10.88
N MET A 91 -5.42 2.24 11.11
CA MET A 91 -6.08 1.57 12.25
C MET A 91 -5.30 0.35 12.76
N ASN A 92 -4.95 0.36 14.05
CA ASN A 92 -4.36 -0.77 14.76
C ASN A 92 -5.46 -1.61 15.43
N ARG A 93 -5.59 -2.90 15.07
CA ARG A 93 -6.49 -3.84 15.77
C ARG A 93 -5.75 -4.40 16.99
N GLY A 94 -6.17 -3.97 18.18
CA GLY A 94 -5.46 -4.11 19.45
C GLY A 94 -4.80 -5.46 19.75
N HIS A 95 -3.47 -5.45 19.82
CA HIS A 95 -2.59 -6.09 20.82
C HIS A 95 -1.21 -5.46 20.60
N ILE A 96 -0.75 -4.63 21.54
CA ILE A 96 0.34 -3.65 21.32
C ILE A 96 1.73 -4.25 21.61
N GLU A 97 1.82 -5.50 22.06
CA GLU A 97 3.07 -6.09 22.53
C GLU A 97 3.42 -7.42 21.83
N SER A 98 3.16 -7.52 20.53
CA SER A 98 3.67 -8.63 19.71
C SER A 98 4.63 -8.13 18.63
N GLN A 99 5.61 -8.97 18.29
CA GLN A 99 6.55 -8.70 17.19
C GLN A 99 5.83 -8.49 15.86
N ASP A 100 4.60 -9.00 15.72
CA ASP A 100 3.76 -8.87 14.54
C ASP A 100 2.56 -7.96 14.79
N THR A 101 2.22 -7.10 13.83
CA THR A 101 1.01 -6.25 13.85
C THR A 101 0.35 -6.21 12.47
N TRP A 102 -0.96 -6.00 12.42
CA TRP A 102 -1.72 -5.91 11.17
C TRP A 102 -2.40 -4.55 11.04
N PHE A 103 -2.38 -4.02 9.81
CA PHE A 103 -2.98 -2.74 9.45
C PHE A 103 -3.92 -2.91 8.27
N GLU A 104 -5.03 -2.19 8.32
CA GLU A 104 -6.01 -2.10 7.24
C GLU A 104 -5.98 -0.66 6.70
N SER A 105 -5.92 -0.51 5.37
CA SER A 105 -6.01 0.79 4.73
C SER A 105 -6.92 0.74 3.51
N SER A 106 -7.58 1.87 3.26
CA SER A 106 -8.44 2.04 2.10
C SER A 106 -8.18 3.40 1.45
N ASN A 107 -7.82 3.38 0.18
CA ASN A 107 -7.57 4.57 -0.62
C ASN A 107 -8.67 4.70 -1.68
N LEU A 108 -9.11 5.93 -1.90
CA LEU A 108 -10.03 6.29 -2.97
C LEU A 108 -9.49 7.52 -3.67
N LYS A 109 -9.44 7.46 -5.00
CA LYS A 109 -9.11 8.59 -5.85
C LYS A 109 -10.17 8.75 -6.94
N ILE A 110 -10.63 9.98 -7.08
CA ILE A 110 -11.45 10.42 -8.21
C ILE A 110 -10.60 11.41 -8.98
N ALA A 111 -10.43 11.19 -10.29
CA ALA A 111 -9.68 12.08 -11.14
C ALA A 111 -10.51 12.49 -12.36
N TYR A 112 -10.33 13.73 -12.78
CA TYR A 112 -10.85 14.30 -14.00
C TYR A 112 -9.66 14.76 -14.85
N GLN A 113 -9.60 14.30 -16.09
CA GLN A 113 -8.47 14.57 -16.97
C GLN A 113 -8.94 14.98 -18.36
N THR A 114 -8.48 16.14 -18.81
CA THR A 114 -8.53 16.60 -20.20
C THR A 114 -7.11 16.71 -20.76
N LYS A 115 -6.95 17.18 -21.99
CA LYS A 115 -5.63 17.46 -22.58
C LYS A 115 -4.91 18.62 -21.90
N THR A 116 -5.63 19.58 -21.31
CA THR A 116 -5.07 20.84 -20.80
C THR A 116 -5.29 21.05 -19.30
N PHE A 117 -6.14 20.23 -18.67
CA PHE A 117 -6.52 20.38 -17.27
C PHE A 117 -6.66 19.02 -16.59
N SER A 118 -6.16 18.93 -15.36
CA SER A 118 -6.31 17.80 -14.47
C SER A 118 -6.78 18.26 -13.10
N ALA A 119 -7.70 17.50 -12.50
CA ALA A 119 -8.12 17.66 -11.12
C ALA A 119 -8.31 16.30 -10.48
N SER A 120 -8.01 16.17 -9.19
CA SER A 120 -8.27 14.94 -8.44
C SER A 120 -8.63 15.20 -7.00
N PHE A 121 -9.43 14.30 -6.43
CA PHE A 121 -9.78 14.25 -5.02
C PHE A 121 -9.38 12.88 -4.46
N GLY A 122 -8.81 12.88 -3.25
CA GLY A 122 -8.39 11.68 -2.54
C GLY A 122 -6.94 11.27 -2.79
N LYS A 123 -6.60 10.05 -2.35
CA LYS A 123 -5.25 9.46 -2.38
C LYS A 123 -5.28 8.13 -3.13
N TYR A 124 -4.26 7.86 -3.94
CA TYR A 124 -4.02 6.56 -4.58
C TYR A 124 -2.52 6.33 -4.63
#